data_AF-A0A0R1SED5-F1
#
_entry.id   AF-A0A0R1SED5-F1
#
_cell.length_a   1.000
_cell.length_b   1.000
_cell.length_c   1.000
_cell.angle_alpha   90.00
_cell.angle_beta   90.00
_cell.angle_gamma   90.00
#
_symmetry.space_group_name_H-M   'P 1'
#
loop_
_entity.id
_entity.type
_entity.pdbx_description
1 polymer ?
#
loop_
_entity_poly.entity_id
_entity_poly.type
_entity_poly.pdbx_seq_one_letter_code
_entity_poly.pdbx_strand_id
1 'polypeptide(L)'
;MMKKVSKLIVSGLVAVTFGGAVLSSNASDVSAKVRSAKVLGYNGLSKTAYNVNGGYLYSNAKLTKKVHNAKSFLNTTFYATKSATVKRTNGSRATYYYIANGSKSVRGWIWQGNLSKAKSYAKQKADIKAMMAIVRTMNPSSQDDILADFKDMSPKEAYSAGEYQSNDLSAVVGDIGQAAWQDDAAPSDIQAVGQAYNLFNGRFSSMTNSKLATLYDRFKQAQDTDGAPDAAHNLADTLADAVATLQ
;
A
#
# COMPACT_ATOMS: atom_id res chain seq x y z
N MET A 1 59.96 -58.84 18.46
CA MET A 1 59.24 -57.56 18.29
C MET A 1 58.93 -57.42 16.80
N MET A 2 57.76 -57.89 16.32
CA MET A 2 56.45 -57.21 16.26
C MET A 2 56.25 -56.46 14.92
N LYS A 3 55.30 -56.79 14.02
CA LYS A 3 54.53 -58.02 13.73
C LYS A 3 53.98 -57.89 12.27
N LYS A 4 54.53 -58.72 11.35
CA LYS A 4 54.00 -59.40 10.12
C LYS A 4 52.96 -58.65 9.24
N VAL A 5 53.19 -58.30 7.97
CA VAL A 5 53.39 -59.09 6.72
C VAL A 5 52.30 -60.14 6.44
N SER A 6 51.56 -60.02 5.32
CA SER A 6 51.54 -61.04 4.25
C SER A 6 50.71 -60.66 3.01
N LYS A 7 51.24 -61.09 1.87
CA LYS A 7 50.79 -60.99 0.47
C LYS A 7 49.79 -62.11 0.10
N LEU A 8 49.29 -62.00 -1.13
CA LEU A 8 48.88 -63.02 -2.12
C LEU A 8 47.41 -63.49 -2.12
N ILE A 9 46.66 -63.18 -3.21
CA ILE A 9 46.38 -63.94 -4.47
C ILE A 9 45.51 -65.20 -4.21
N VAL A 10 44.38 -65.33 -4.93
CA VAL A 10 44.00 -66.44 -5.85
C VAL A 10 42.47 -66.56 -6.00
N SER A 11 42.11 -66.71 -7.28
CA SER A 11 40.84 -67.01 -7.94
C SER A 11 40.01 -68.20 -7.40
N GLY A 12 38.72 -68.22 -7.76
CA GLY A 12 37.90 -69.44 -7.85
C GLY A 12 36.40 -69.15 -7.64
N LEU A 13 35.62 -68.98 -8.70
CA LEU A 13 34.79 -69.98 -9.40
C LEU A 13 33.41 -70.24 -8.78
N VAL A 14 32.43 -70.18 -9.68
CA VAL A 14 30.97 -70.26 -9.57
C VAL A 14 30.42 -71.50 -8.87
N ALA A 15 29.32 -71.34 -8.13
CA ALA A 15 28.27 -72.36 -8.04
C ALA A 15 26.88 -71.69 -8.00
N VAL A 16 26.12 -71.92 -9.07
CA VAL A 16 24.69 -71.59 -9.18
C VAL A 16 23.91 -72.71 -8.50
N THR A 17 23.07 -72.38 -7.52
CA THR A 17 21.94 -73.23 -7.14
C THR A 17 20.71 -72.36 -6.84
N PHE A 18 19.68 -72.60 -7.64
CA PHE A 18 18.30 -72.13 -7.51
C PHE A 18 17.74 -72.42 -6.11
N GLY A 19 17.13 -71.41 -5.48
CA GLY A 19 16.44 -71.58 -4.20
C GLY A 19 16.13 -70.25 -3.50
N GLY A 20 15.61 -69.26 -4.22
CA GLY A 20 15.22 -67.98 -3.64
C GLY A 20 13.86 -68.09 -2.94
N ALA A 21 13.87 -68.38 -1.63
CA ALA A 21 12.74 -68.05 -0.79
C ALA A 21 12.53 -66.53 -0.82
N VAL A 22 11.34 -66.10 -1.26
CA VAL A 22 10.89 -64.70 -1.11
C VAL A 22 10.72 -64.42 0.38
N LEU A 23 11.78 -63.89 1.00
CA LEU A 23 11.65 -63.21 2.29
C LEU A 23 10.96 -61.88 2.01
N SER A 24 9.65 -61.84 2.28
CA SER A 24 8.90 -60.59 2.37
C SER A 24 9.49 -59.78 3.53
N SER A 25 10.40 -58.87 3.22
CA SER A 25 10.89 -57.90 4.20
C SER A 25 9.77 -56.91 4.44
N ASN A 26 9.04 -57.08 5.55
CA ASN A 26 8.21 -56.03 6.12
C ASN A 26 9.14 -54.90 6.58
N ALA A 27 9.54 -54.04 5.63
CA ALA A 27 10.10 -52.74 5.96
C ALA A 27 9.00 -51.99 6.71
N SER A 28 9.14 -51.92 8.03
CA SER A 28 8.32 -51.04 8.84
C SER A 28 8.72 -49.63 8.45
N ASP A 29 7.88 -48.95 7.66
CA ASP A 29 8.01 -47.52 7.42
C ASP A 29 7.88 -46.81 8.76
N VAL A 30 9.01 -46.58 9.42
CA VAL A 30 9.10 -45.69 10.57
C VAL A 30 8.80 -44.30 10.03
N SER A 31 7.54 -43.88 10.16
CA SER A 31 7.11 -42.52 9.90
C SER A 31 7.93 -41.58 10.79
N ALA A 32 8.98 -40.99 10.22
CA ALA A 32 9.81 -40.03 10.92
C ALA A 32 8.91 -38.88 11.39
N LYS A 33 8.79 -38.69 12.70
CA LYS A 33 7.98 -37.64 13.31
C LYS A 33 8.48 -36.27 12.83
N VAL A 34 7.83 -35.72 11.81
CA VAL A 34 8.15 -34.40 11.27
C VAL A 34 8.02 -33.40 12.41
N ARG A 35 9.12 -32.69 12.72
CA ARG A 35 9.11 -31.65 13.76
C ARG A 35 8.07 -30.60 13.39
N SER A 36 7.06 -30.41 14.23
CA SER A 36 6.02 -29.40 14.01
C SER A 36 6.54 -27.99 14.25
N ALA A 37 5.91 -27.00 13.62
CA ALA A 37 6.21 -25.60 13.87
C ALA A 37 5.88 -25.23 15.33
N LYS A 38 6.78 -24.49 15.98
CA LYS A 38 6.62 -24.02 17.36
C LYS A 38 6.41 -22.52 17.39
N VAL A 39 5.31 -22.08 17.99
CA VAL A 39 5.09 -20.65 18.26
C VAL A 39 5.97 -20.23 19.43
N LEU A 40 6.78 -19.19 19.23
CA LEU A 40 7.70 -18.65 20.23
C LEU A 40 7.08 -17.51 21.03
N GLY A 41 6.14 -16.77 20.45
CA GLY A 41 5.46 -15.66 21.11
C GLY A 41 4.43 -14.99 20.22
N TYR A 42 3.59 -14.17 20.83
CA TYR A 42 2.57 -13.35 20.17
C TYR A 42 2.75 -11.89 20.55
N ASN A 43 2.47 -10.98 19.62
CA ASN A 43 2.43 -9.54 19.90
C ASN A 43 1.18 -8.92 19.26
N GLY A 44 0.67 -7.84 19.86
CA GLY A 44 -0.33 -6.98 19.23
C GLY A 44 0.27 -6.15 18.09
N LEU A 45 -0.55 -5.77 17.13
CA LEU A 45 -0.19 -4.82 16.07
C LEU A 45 -1.25 -3.71 16.01
N SER A 46 -0.83 -2.49 15.66
CA SER A 46 -1.77 -1.48 15.19
C SER A 46 -2.49 -1.99 13.95
N LYS A 47 -3.80 -1.75 13.87
CA LYS A 47 -4.64 -2.22 12.77
C LYS A 47 -4.12 -1.63 11.46
N THR A 48 -3.48 -2.45 10.66
CA THR A 48 -2.81 -2.02 9.42
C THR A 48 -3.36 -2.80 8.24
N ALA A 49 -3.66 -2.11 7.14
CA ALA A 49 -4.18 -2.71 5.92
C ALA A 49 -3.07 -3.34 5.08
N TYR A 50 -3.32 -4.54 4.55
CA TYR A 50 -2.42 -5.31 3.71
C TYR A 50 -3.18 -5.95 2.56
N ASN A 51 -2.50 -6.14 1.44
CA ASN A 51 -2.89 -7.06 0.37
C ASN A 51 -2.02 -8.31 0.46
N VAL A 52 -2.57 -9.45 0.05
CA VAL A 52 -1.83 -10.71 -0.02
C VAL A 52 -1.17 -10.86 -1.39
N ASN A 53 0.04 -11.40 -1.42
CA ASN A 53 0.80 -11.68 -2.64
C ASN A 53 0.86 -13.18 -2.98
N GLY A 54 0.43 -14.05 -2.06
CA GLY A 54 0.44 -15.49 -2.25
C GLY A 54 0.51 -16.31 -0.95
N GLY A 55 0.76 -17.62 -1.09
CA GLY A 55 0.81 -18.56 0.03
C GLY A 55 -0.56 -18.98 0.57
N TYR A 56 -0.59 -19.38 1.83
CA TYR A 56 -1.78 -19.92 2.49
C TYR A 56 -2.06 -19.22 3.82
N LEU A 57 -3.33 -19.04 4.12
CA LEU A 57 -3.79 -18.68 5.46
C LEU A 57 -3.96 -19.96 6.25
N TYR A 58 -3.52 -19.92 7.51
CA TYR A 58 -3.64 -21.02 8.46
C TYR A 58 -4.64 -20.67 9.55
N SER A 59 -5.37 -21.67 10.07
CA SER A 59 -6.34 -21.43 11.15
C SER A 59 -5.69 -20.95 12.45
N ASN A 60 -4.42 -21.27 12.65
CA ASN A 60 -3.65 -20.97 13.86
C ASN A 60 -2.16 -20.77 13.54
N ALA A 61 -1.43 -20.11 14.46
CA ALA A 61 -0.01 -19.81 14.29
C ALA A 61 0.92 -21.05 14.37
N LYS A 62 0.41 -22.23 14.78
CA LYS A 62 1.16 -23.49 14.71
C LYS A 62 1.17 -24.09 13.30
N LEU A 63 0.51 -23.45 12.34
CA LEU A 63 0.53 -23.78 10.91
C LEU A 63 0.01 -25.19 10.58
N THR A 64 -0.88 -25.74 11.43
CA THR A 64 -1.34 -27.13 11.30
C THR A 64 -2.43 -27.34 10.25
N LYS A 65 -3.27 -26.33 10.01
CA LYS A 65 -4.40 -26.42 9.06
C LYS A 65 -4.43 -25.18 8.16
N LYS A 66 -4.28 -25.39 6.86
CA LYS A 66 -4.54 -24.38 5.83
C LYS A 66 -6.05 -24.20 5.73
N VAL A 67 -6.51 -22.95 5.69
CA VAL A 67 -7.93 -22.59 5.61
C VAL A 67 -8.28 -21.88 4.30
N HIS A 68 -7.34 -21.12 3.74
CA HIS A 68 -7.55 -20.42 2.48
C HIS A 68 -6.26 -20.39 1.65
N ASN A 69 -6.39 -20.45 0.32
CA ASN A 69 -5.32 -20.08 -0.60
C ASN A 69 -5.33 -18.57 -0.78
N ALA A 70 -4.24 -17.89 -0.43
CA ALA A 70 -4.18 -16.43 -0.48
C ALA A 70 -4.23 -15.89 -1.91
N LYS A 71 -3.82 -16.68 -2.92
CA LYS A 71 -3.88 -16.27 -4.33
C LYS A 71 -5.32 -16.05 -4.83
N SER A 72 -6.32 -16.59 -4.15
CA SER A 72 -7.73 -16.33 -4.46
C SER A 72 -8.21 -14.95 -3.99
N PHE A 73 -7.37 -14.18 -3.28
CA PHE A 73 -7.74 -12.94 -2.61
C PHE A 73 -6.75 -11.79 -2.90
N LEU A 74 -6.05 -11.81 -4.04
CA LEU A 74 -5.05 -10.78 -4.39
C LEU A 74 -5.65 -9.35 -4.42
N ASN A 75 -6.94 -9.23 -4.78
CA ASN A 75 -7.67 -7.96 -4.83
C ASN A 75 -8.43 -7.63 -3.53
N THR A 76 -8.21 -8.40 -2.45
CA THR A 76 -8.88 -8.18 -1.16
C THR A 76 -7.97 -7.48 -0.18
N THR A 77 -8.45 -6.39 0.42
CA THR A 77 -7.77 -5.75 1.54
C THR A 77 -8.06 -6.51 2.85
N PHE A 78 -6.98 -6.87 3.52
CA PHE A 78 -6.99 -7.49 4.83
C PHE A 78 -6.44 -6.53 5.89
N TYR A 79 -6.84 -6.73 7.14
CA TYR A 79 -6.36 -5.97 8.29
C TYR A 79 -5.58 -6.89 9.22
N ALA A 80 -4.30 -6.59 9.43
CA ALA A 80 -3.47 -7.28 10.41
C ALA A 80 -3.64 -6.65 11.80
N THR A 81 -3.79 -7.48 12.82
CA THR A 81 -3.99 -7.02 14.23
C THR A 81 -3.10 -7.73 15.24
N LYS A 82 -2.51 -8.88 14.86
CA LYS A 82 -1.62 -9.67 15.72
C LYS A 82 -0.46 -10.21 14.91
N SER A 83 0.67 -10.41 15.56
CA SER A 83 1.81 -11.15 15.03
C SER A 83 2.17 -12.33 15.93
N ALA A 84 2.82 -13.33 15.33
CA ALA A 84 3.40 -14.46 16.04
C ALA A 84 4.79 -14.77 15.45
N THR A 85 5.78 -14.94 16.30
CA THR A 85 7.08 -15.47 15.87
C THR A 85 7.01 -16.99 15.91
N VAL A 86 7.23 -17.64 14.78
CA VAL A 86 7.10 -19.09 14.62
C VAL A 86 8.46 -19.66 14.24
N LYS A 87 8.94 -20.65 15.00
CA LYS A 87 10.04 -21.52 14.61
C LYS A 87 9.48 -22.60 13.69
N ARG A 88 9.85 -22.55 12.42
CA ARG A 88 9.44 -23.52 11.39
C ARG A 88 10.12 -24.87 11.61
N THR A 89 9.63 -25.87 10.89
CA THR A 89 10.13 -27.25 10.94
C THR A 89 11.62 -27.36 10.60
N ASN A 90 12.12 -26.52 9.68
CA ASN A 90 13.53 -26.39 9.32
C ASN A 90 14.38 -25.61 10.34
N GLY A 91 13.82 -25.24 11.50
CA GLY A 91 14.52 -24.49 12.55
C GLY A 91 14.57 -22.98 12.35
N SER A 92 14.26 -22.46 11.16
CA SER A 92 14.21 -21.02 10.88
C SER A 92 13.09 -20.33 11.65
N ARG A 93 13.27 -19.06 12.00
CA ARG A 93 12.23 -18.22 12.62
C ARG A 93 11.57 -17.36 11.56
N ALA A 94 10.27 -17.12 11.70
CA ALA A 94 9.56 -16.15 10.89
C ALA A 94 8.35 -15.57 11.60
N THR A 95 8.01 -14.36 11.17
CA THR A 95 6.84 -13.64 11.65
C THR A 95 5.63 -13.96 10.79
N TYR A 96 4.55 -14.36 11.46
CA TYR A 96 3.24 -14.58 10.86
C TYR A 96 2.28 -13.53 11.39
N TYR A 97 1.47 -12.94 10.51
CA TYR A 97 0.42 -12.01 10.88
C TYR A 97 -0.93 -12.69 10.87
N TYR A 98 -1.77 -12.37 11.86
CA TYR A 98 -3.18 -12.68 11.82
C TYR A 98 -3.91 -11.59 11.05
N ILE A 99 -4.52 -11.98 9.94
CA ILE A 99 -5.23 -11.09 9.02
C ILE A 99 -6.70 -11.47 8.91
N ALA A 100 -7.56 -10.47 8.67
CA ALA A 100 -8.98 -10.66 8.37
C ALA A 100 -9.46 -9.61 7.35
N ASN A 101 -10.33 -10.01 6.42
CA ASN A 101 -11.01 -9.06 5.53
C ASN A 101 -12.05 -8.23 6.31
N GLY A 102 -12.60 -7.18 5.69
CA GLY A 102 -13.56 -6.27 6.34
C GLY A 102 -14.77 -6.98 6.96
N SER A 103 -15.34 -7.97 6.27
CA SER A 103 -16.47 -8.79 6.74
C SER A 103 -16.08 -9.92 7.71
N LYS A 104 -14.78 -10.13 7.94
CA LYS A 104 -14.22 -11.22 8.77
C LYS A 104 -14.52 -12.64 8.27
N SER A 105 -15.07 -12.81 7.06
CA SER A 105 -15.35 -14.11 6.46
C SER A 105 -14.10 -14.87 6.04
N VAL A 106 -13.04 -14.15 5.65
CA VAL A 106 -11.73 -14.72 5.29
C VAL A 106 -10.70 -14.22 6.28
N ARG A 107 -10.14 -15.14 7.05
CA ARG A 107 -9.20 -14.81 8.14
C ARG A 107 -8.22 -15.95 8.43
N GLY A 108 -7.07 -15.62 8.99
CA GLY A 108 -6.07 -16.61 9.39
C GLY A 108 -4.68 -16.03 9.57
N TRP A 109 -3.73 -16.92 9.86
CA TRP A 109 -2.33 -16.62 10.01
C TRP A 109 -1.61 -16.80 8.68
N ILE A 110 -0.87 -15.79 8.24
CA ILE A 110 -0.09 -15.82 7.00
C ILE A 110 1.33 -15.31 7.27
N TRP A 111 2.31 -15.85 6.56
CA TRP A 111 3.69 -15.36 6.66
C TRP A 111 3.76 -13.89 6.20
N GLN A 112 4.43 -13.03 6.97
CA GLN A 112 4.54 -11.60 6.67
C GLN A 112 5.13 -11.32 5.28
N GLY A 113 6.06 -12.15 4.79
CA GLY A 113 6.66 -11.96 3.46
C GLY A 113 5.69 -12.15 2.29
N ASN A 114 4.50 -12.70 2.55
CA ASN A 114 3.42 -12.79 1.56
C ASN A 114 2.44 -11.61 1.63
N LEU A 115 2.78 -10.54 2.33
CA LEU A 115 1.94 -9.36 2.50
C LEU A 115 2.65 -8.13 1.96
N SER A 116 1.90 -7.30 1.23
CA SER A 116 2.27 -5.93 0.90
C SER A 116 1.35 -4.99 1.67
N LYS A 117 1.89 -3.91 2.26
CA LYS A 117 1.04 -2.88 2.87
C LYS A 117 0.07 -2.36 1.80
N ALA A 118 -1.21 -2.30 2.12
CA ALA A 118 -2.18 -1.72 1.20
C ALA A 118 -1.92 -0.22 1.09
N LYS A 119 -1.98 0.32 -0.14
CA LYS A 119 -1.93 1.77 -0.34
C LYS A 119 -3.13 2.40 0.37
N SER A 120 -2.87 3.42 1.18
CA SER A 120 -3.89 4.20 1.85
C SER A 120 -4.07 5.51 1.11
N TYR A 121 -5.29 5.81 0.69
CA TYR A 121 -5.66 7.09 0.06
C TYR A 121 -6.44 8.00 1.03
N ALA A 122 -6.21 7.84 2.34
CA ALA A 122 -6.97 8.57 3.35
C ALA A 122 -6.75 10.09 3.26
N LYS A 123 -5.51 10.52 2.97
CA LYS A 123 -5.18 11.93 2.82
C LYS A 123 -5.81 12.51 1.56
N GLN A 124 -5.69 11.82 0.44
CA GLN A 124 -6.31 12.17 -0.83
C GLN A 124 -7.84 12.33 -0.67
N LYS A 125 -8.52 11.37 -0.03
CA LYS A 125 -9.96 11.48 0.27
C LYS A 125 -10.30 12.70 1.13
N ALA A 126 -9.47 13.00 2.14
CA ALA A 126 -9.68 14.17 2.99
C ALA A 126 -9.51 15.46 2.18
N ASP A 127 -8.52 15.52 1.29
CA ASP A 127 -8.22 16.68 0.46
C ASP A 127 -9.29 16.91 -0.61
N ILE A 128 -9.75 15.85 -1.27
CA ILE A 128 -10.91 15.91 -2.17
C ILE A 128 -12.10 16.52 -1.46
N LYS A 129 -12.45 16.01 -0.26
CA LYS A 129 -13.58 16.54 0.50
C LYS A 129 -13.38 18.00 0.91
N ALA A 130 -12.17 18.37 1.31
CA ALA A 130 -11.85 19.74 1.71
C ALA A 130 -11.94 20.69 0.51
N MET A 131 -11.43 20.30 -0.66
CA MET A 131 -11.51 21.11 -1.86
C MET A 131 -12.96 21.26 -2.35
N MET A 132 -13.76 20.18 -2.31
CA MET A 132 -15.21 20.29 -2.56
C MET A 132 -15.92 21.24 -1.59
N ALA A 133 -15.41 21.43 -0.36
CA ALA A 133 -15.99 22.39 0.58
C ALA A 133 -15.59 23.82 0.22
N ILE A 134 -14.34 24.03 -0.22
CA ILE A 134 -13.84 25.32 -0.72
C ILE A 134 -14.62 25.76 -1.97
N VAL A 135 -14.77 24.87 -2.95
CA VAL A 135 -15.52 25.17 -4.19
C VAL A 135 -16.97 25.56 -3.89
N ARG A 136 -17.61 24.96 -2.88
CA ARG A 136 -18.95 25.35 -2.44
C ARG A 136 -19.06 26.75 -1.82
N THR A 137 -17.96 27.45 -1.61
CA THR A 137 -17.96 28.85 -1.15
C THR A 137 -17.87 29.86 -2.31
N MET A 138 -17.64 29.38 -3.52
CA MET A 138 -17.49 30.18 -4.74
C MET A 138 -18.83 30.72 -5.23
N ASN A 139 -18.78 31.59 -6.24
CA ASN A 139 -19.96 32.05 -6.97
C ASN A 139 -20.71 30.84 -7.58
N PRO A 140 -22.06 30.79 -7.53
CA PRO A 140 -22.83 29.68 -8.08
C PRO A 140 -22.50 29.28 -9.53
N SER A 141 -22.19 30.23 -10.42
CA SER A 141 -21.86 29.90 -11.82
C SER A 141 -20.56 29.10 -11.91
N SER A 142 -19.48 29.59 -11.31
CA SER A 142 -18.18 28.90 -11.28
C SER A 142 -18.21 27.62 -10.45
N GLN A 143 -18.99 27.62 -9.36
CA GLN A 143 -19.12 26.47 -8.47
C GLN A 143 -19.64 25.23 -9.21
N ASP A 144 -20.72 25.37 -9.98
CA ASP A 144 -21.41 24.23 -10.56
C ASP A 144 -20.54 23.52 -11.62
N ASP A 145 -19.78 24.30 -12.39
CA ASP A 145 -18.83 23.79 -13.38
C ASP A 145 -17.69 23.01 -12.69
N ILE A 146 -17.05 23.60 -11.67
CA ILE A 146 -15.90 22.98 -10.97
C ILE A 146 -16.34 21.78 -10.13
N LEU A 147 -17.57 21.78 -9.59
CA LEU A 147 -18.11 20.61 -8.88
C LEU A 147 -18.27 19.38 -9.79
N ALA A 148 -18.40 19.57 -11.11
CA ALA A 148 -18.49 18.47 -12.06
C ALA A 148 -17.20 17.64 -12.11
N ASP A 149 -16.04 18.26 -11.92
CA ASP A 149 -14.73 17.59 -11.98
C ASP A 149 -14.55 16.56 -10.86
N PHE A 150 -15.23 16.74 -9.73
CA PHE A 150 -15.18 15.81 -8.61
C PHE A 150 -15.95 14.51 -8.84
N LYS A 151 -16.86 14.45 -9.82
CA LYS A 151 -17.80 13.33 -10.00
C LYS A 151 -17.08 12.00 -10.21
N ASP A 152 -16.02 12.01 -11.01
CA ASP A 152 -15.24 10.82 -11.39
C ASP A 152 -13.82 10.83 -10.80
N MET A 153 -13.55 11.75 -9.88
CA MET A 153 -12.23 11.88 -9.26
C MET A 153 -11.93 10.69 -8.34
N SER A 154 -10.85 9.97 -8.67
CA SER A 154 -10.39 8.83 -7.90
C SER A 154 -9.39 9.27 -6.83
N PRO A 155 -9.48 8.80 -5.56
CA PRO A 155 -8.46 9.11 -4.56
C PRO A 155 -7.05 8.61 -4.90
N LYS A 156 -6.92 7.70 -5.89
CA LYS A 156 -5.64 7.20 -6.36
C LYS A 156 -4.95 8.19 -7.31
N GLU A 157 -5.75 8.93 -8.08
CA GLU A 157 -5.31 9.95 -9.05
C GLU A 157 -5.55 11.38 -8.53
N ALA A 158 -5.84 11.55 -7.24
CA ALA A 158 -6.32 12.82 -6.69
C ALA A 158 -5.40 14.02 -6.91
N TYR A 159 -4.10 13.82 -7.06
CA TYR A 159 -3.15 14.92 -7.27
C TYR A 159 -2.69 15.04 -8.71
N SER A 160 -2.65 13.92 -9.44
CA SER A 160 -2.28 13.87 -10.85
C SER A 160 -2.95 12.67 -11.49
N ALA A 161 -3.88 12.92 -12.41
CA ALA A 161 -4.55 11.88 -13.19
C ALA A 161 -3.82 11.54 -14.50
N GLY A 162 -2.69 12.20 -14.76
CA GLY A 162 -1.89 12.03 -15.97
C GLY A 162 -2.44 12.84 -17.15
N GLU A 163 -1.74 12.78 -18.28
CA GLU A 163 -1.91 13.69 -19.43
C GLU A 163 -3.29 13.63 -20.12
N TYR A 164 -4.10 12.61 -19.84
CA TYR A 164 -5.37 12.34 -20.53
C TYR A 164 -6.62 12.54 -19.66
N GLN A 165 -6.46 12.87 -18.37
CA GLN A 165 -7.57 13.03 -17.44
C GLN A 165 -7.43 14.37 -16.71
N SER A 166 -8.42 15.25 -16.87
CA SER A 166 -8.43 16.61 -16.31
C SER A 166 -9.04 16.69 -14.90
N ASN A 167 -9.41 15.56 -14.29
CA ASN A 167 -10.27 15.58 -13.10
C ASN A 167 -9.47 15.21 -11.85
N ASP A 168 -8.46 16.01 -11.52
CA ASP A 168 -7.65 15.92 -10.30
C ASP A 168 -7.63 17.26 -9.54
N LEU A 169 -7.05 17.26 -8.34
CA LEU A 169 -6.99 18.46 -7.50
C LEU A 169 -6.05 19.53 -8.04
N SER A 170 -5.11 19.20 -8.93
CA SER A 170 -4.29 20.21 -9.61
C SER A 170 -5.16 20.99 -10.58
N ALA A 171 -5.94 20.30 -11.42
CA ALA A 171 -6.87 20.92 -12.36
C ALA A 171 -7.90 21.78 -11.62
N VAL A 172 -8.53 21.26 -10.57
CA VAL A 172 -9.49 22.03 -9.76
C VAL A 172 -8.87 23.32 -9.20
N VAL A 173 -7.61 23.28 -8.73
CA VAL A 173 -6.93 24.51 -8.27
C VAL A 173 -6.74 25.49 -9.43
N GLY A 174 -6.38 24.99 -10.61
CA GLY A 174 -6.29 25.79 -11.84
C GLY A 174 -7.63 26.44 -12.19
N ASP A 175 -8.73 25.69 -12.15
CA ASP A 175 -10.08 26.19 -12.49
C ASP A 175 -10.58 27.24 -11.49
N ILE A 176 -10.27 27.07 -10.18
CA ILE A 176 -10.50 28.12 -9.18
C ILE A 176 -9.70 29.39 -9.56
N GLY A 177 -8.45 29.23 -10.01
CA GLY A 177 -7.61 30.32 -10.49
C GLY A 177 -8.13 31.02 -11.75
N GLN A 178 -8.76 30.27 -12.67
CA GLN A 178 -9.40 30.82 -13.86
C GLN A 178 -10.67 31.58 -13.51
N ALA A 179 -11.51 31.03 -12.62
CA ALA A 179 -12.70 31.72 -12.12
C ALA A 179 -12.33 33.05 -11.42
N ALA A 180 -11.25 33.06 -10.64
CA ALA A 180 -10.76 34.26 -9.96
C ALA A 180 -10.15 35.31 -10.91
N TRP A 181 -9.90 34.98 -12.18
CA TRP A 181 -9.27 35.86 -13.17
C TRP A 181 -10.27 36.46 -14.18
N GLN A 182 -11.54 36.08 -14.12
CA GLN A 182 -12.57 36.64 -15.01
C GLN A 182 -12.79 38.14 -14.71
N ASP A 183 -13.17 38.92 -15.73
CA ASP A 183 -13.40 40.36 -15.62
C ASP A 183 -14.46 40.73 -14.57
N ASP A 184 -15.39 39.81 -14.28
CA ASP A 184 -16.46 39.92 -13.30
C ASP A 184 -16.29 38.94 -12.11
N ALA A 185 -15.06 38.48 -11.86
CA ALA A 185 -14.74 37.52 -10.81
C ALA A 185 -15.33 37.96 -9.45
N ALA A 186 -16.10 37.07 -8.83
CA ALA A 186 -16.69 37.37 -7.54
C ALA A 186 -15.60 37.36 -6.44
N PRO A 187 -15.70 38.20 -5.40
CA PRO A 187 -14.77 38.16 -4.27
C PRO A 187 -14.66 36.78 -3.61
N SER A 188 -15.71 35.96 -3.68
CA SER A 188 -15.71 34.57 -3.21
C SER A 188 -14.75 33.67 -4.00
N ASP A 189 -14.60 33.87 -5.30
CA ASP A 189 -13.74 33.06 -6.17
C ASP A 189 -12.27 33.38 -5.89
N ILE A 190 -11.97 34.68 -5.71
CA ILE A 190 -10.68 35.17 -5.26
C ILE A 190 -10.34 34.60 -3.86
N GLN A 191 -11.30 34.58 -2.93
CA GLN A 191 -11.09 34.00 -1.60
C GLN A 191 -10.84 32.48 -1.64
N ALA A 192 -11.49 31.75 -2.56
CA ALA A 192 -11.32 30.31 -2.71
C ALA A 192 -9.87 29.93 -3.06
N VAL A 193 -9.15 30.76 -3.84
CA VAL A 193 -7.70 30.56 -4.09
C VAL A 193 -6.90 30.56 -2.78
N GLY A 194 -7.17 31.53 -1.90
CA GLY A 194 -6.50 31.61 -0.60
C GLY A 194 -6.82 30.42 0.31
N GLN A 195 -8.05 29.90 0.26
CA GLN A 195 -8.44 28.70 0.98
C GLN A 195 -7.74 27.45 0.42
N ALA A 196 -7.63 27.34 -0.90
CA ALA A 196 -6.92 26.25 -1.58
C ALA A 196 -5.42 26.25 -1.21
N TYR A 197 -4.77 27.41 -1.19
CA TYR A 197 -3.39 27.54 -0.69
C TYR A 197 -3.26 27.01 0.74
N ASN A 198 -4.15 27.44 1.65
CA ASN A 198 -4.10 27.03 3.04
C ASN A 198 -4.28 25.52 3.24
N LEU A 199 -5.06 24.86 2.39
CA LEU A 199 -5.24 23.40 2.41
C LEU A 199 -3.93 22.65 2.11
N PHE A 200 -3.07 23.19 1.25
CA PHE A 200 -1.87 22.53 0.77
C PHE A 200 -0.55 23.07 1.34
N ASN A 201 -0.58 24.20 2.03
CA ASN A 201 0.61 24.85 2.55
C ASN A 201 1.48 23.90 3.40
N GLY A 202 2.80 23.97 3.18
CA GLY A 202 3.80 23.19 3.93
C GLY A 202 3.95 21.74 3.47
N ARG A 203 3.27 21.32 2.40
CA ARG A 203 3.30 19.93 1.91
C ARG A 203 4.30 19.69 0.78
N PHE A 204 4.93 20.75 0.28
CA PHE A 204 5.85 20.69 -0.85
C PHE A 204 7.32 20.77 -0.40
N SER A 205 8.25 20.77 -1.37
CA SER A 205 9.66 21.03 -1.09
C SER A 205 9.85 22.41 -0.43
N SER A 206 10.95 22.59 0.30
CA SER A 206 11.26 23.89 0.93
C SER A 206 11.29 25.04 -0.08
N MET A 207 11.81 24.80 -1.28
CA MET A 207 11.86 25.80 -2.36
C MET A 207 10.45 26.13 -2.86
N THR A 208 9.63 25.11 -3.12
CA THR A 208 8.25 25.27 -3.59
C THR A 208 7.39 26.01 -2.55
N ASN A 209 7.49 25.62 -1.27
CA ASN A 209 6.77 26.32 -0.19
C ASN A 209 7.19 27.79 -0.08
N SER A 210 8.47 28.11 -0.23
CA SER A 210 8.95 29.50 -0.19
C SER A 210 8.40 30.32 -1.36
N LYS A 211 8.35 29.75 -2.57
CA LYS A 211 7.76 30.41 -3.75
C LYS A 211 6.27 30.68 -3.53
N LEU A 212 5.52 29.65 -3.10
CA LEU A 212 4.09 29.77 -2.84
C LEU A 212 3.78 30.76 -1.70
N ALA A 213 4.57 30.79 -0.63
CA ALA A 213 4.41 31.76 0.45
C ALA A 213 4.60 33.20 -0.05
N THR A 214 5.59 33.44 -0.92
CA THR A 214 5.81 34.77 -1.52
C THR A 214 4.62 35.20 -2.39
N LEU A 215 4.06 34.28 -3.19
CA LEU A 215 2.86 34.55 -3.99
C LEU A 215 1.63 34.80 -3.11
N TYR A 216 1.49 34.03 -2.02
CA TYR A 216 0.42 34.23 -1.05
C TYR A 216 0.50 35.57 -0.32
N ASP A 217 1.70 36.05 0.00
CA ASP A 217 1.88 37.39 0.57
C ASP A 217 1.48 38.50 -0.41
N ARG A 218 1.81 38.35 -1.70
CA ARG A 218 1.35 39.29 -2.75
C ARG A 218 -0.16 39.24 -2.93
N PHE A 219 -0.75 38.04 -2.95
CA PHE A 219 -2.19 37.85 -2.97
C PHE A 219 -2.88 38.60 -1.84
N LYS A 220 -2.42 38.44 -0.58
CA LYS A 220 -2.97 39.16 0.57
C LYS A 220 -2.84 40.68 0.44
N GLN A 221 -1.72 41.18 -0.08
CA GLN A 221 -1.51 42.61 -0.28
C GLN A 221 -2.44 43.20 -1.36
N ALA A 222 -2.81 42.38 -2.36
CA ALA A 222 -3.63 42.81 -3.48
C ALA A 222 -5.14 42.67 -3.24
N GLN A 223 -5.60 42.04 -2.14
CA GLN A 223 -7.01 41.66 -1.92
C GLN A 223 -8.02 42.81 -2.07
N ASP A 224 -7.63 44.04 -1.72
CA ASP A 224 -8.49 45.23 -1.78
C ASP A 224 -8.12 46.15 -2.95
N THR A 225 -7.45 45.62 -3.98
CA THR A 225 -6.96 46.37 -5.13
C THR A 225 -7.45 45.75 -6.44
N ASP A 226 -7.42 46.52 -7.52
CA ASP A 226 -7.73 46.03 -8.87
C ASP A 226 -6.79 44.89 -9.33
N GLY A 227 -5.65 44.69 -8.65
CA GLY A 227 -4.72 43.59 -8.90
C GLY A 227 -5.05 42.27 -8.19
N ALA A 228 -6.16 42.18 -7.44
CA ALA A 228 -6.55 40.95 -6.74
C ALA A 228 -6.72 39.74 -7.69
N PRO A 229 -7.38 39.87 -8.86
CA PRO A 229 -7.55 38.76 -9.81
C PRO A 229 -6.20 38.21 -10.30
N ASP A 230 -5.27 39.08 -10.73
CA ASP A 230 -3.96 38.66 -11.20
C ASP A 230 -3.13 37.98 -10.10
N ALA A 231 -3.17 38.52 -8.88
CA ALA A 231 -2.43 37.94 -7.77
C ALA A 231 -3.01 36.57 -7.37
N ALA A 232 -4.33 36.41 -7.42
CA ALA A 232 -5.02 35.15 -7.19
C ALA A 232 -4.67 34.13 -8.27
N HIS A 233 -4.75 34.52 -9.55
CA HIS A 233 -4.43 33.66 -10.68
C HIS A 233 -3.00 33.12 -10.62
N ASN A 234 -2.01 34.00 -10.41
CA ASN A 234 -0.60 33.61 -10.31
C ASN A 234 -0.33 32.64 -9.14
N LEU A 235 -1.02 32.83 -8.01
CA LEU A 235 -0.94 31.92 -6.87
C LEU A 235 -1.56 30.56 -7.20
N ALA A 236 -2.75 30.55 -7.79
CA ALA A 236 -3.47 29.33 -8.16
C ALA A 236 -2.69 28.51 -9.19
N ASP A 237 -2.18 29.14 -10.25
CA ASP A 237 -1.39 28.49 -11.31
C ASP A 237 -0.15 27.79 -10.74
N THR A 238 0.66 28.52 -9.96
CA THR A 238 1.84 27.91 -9.31
C THR A 238 1.45 26.85 -8.26
N LEU A 239 0.30 26.99 -7.60
CA LEU A 239 -0.19 26.00 -6.64
C LEU A 239 -0.66 24.72 -7.33
N ALA A 240 -1.36 24.82 -8.47
CA ALA A 240 -1.79 23.68 -9.28
C ALA A 240 -0.58 22.83 -9.65
N ASP A 241 0.44 23.44 -10.27
CA ASP A 241 1.72 22.78 -10.58
C ASP A 241 2.33 22.07 -9.37
N ALA A 242 2.30 22.70 -8.20
CA ALA A 242 2.81 22.09 -6.98
C ALA A 242 1.96 20.91 -6.51
N VAL A 243 0.63 21.02 -6.54
CA VAL A 243 -0.32 19.97 -6.18
C VAL A 243 -0.10 18.73 -7.04
N ALA A 244 0.17 18.89 -8.33
CA ALA A 244 0.49 17.81 -9.26
C ALA A 244 1.68 16.93 -8.84
N THR A 245 2.56 17.44 -7.98
CA THR A 245 3.76 16.72 -7.51
C THR A 245 3.56 15.88 -6.25
N LEU A 246 2.38 15.96 -5.61
CA LEU A 246 2.10 15.22 -4.37
C LEU A 246 1.93 13.72 -4.61
N GLN A 247 2.35 12.90 -3.64
CA GLN A 247 2.26 11.43 -3.65
C GLN A 247 1.20 10.89 -2.66
#